data_AF-A0AAU8WA97-F1
#
_entry.id   AF-A0AAU8WA97-F1
#
_cell.length_a   1.000
_cell.length_b   1.000
_cell.length_c   1.000
_cell.angle_alpha   90.00
_cell.angle_beta   90.00
_cell.angle_gamma   90.00
#
_symmetry.space_group_name_H-M   'P 1'
#
loop_
_entity.id
_entity.type
_entity.pdbx_description
1 polymer ?
#
loop_
_entity_poly.entity_id
_entity_poly.type
_entity_poly.pdbx_seq_one_letter_code
_entity_poly.pdbx_strand_id
1 'polypeptide(L)' 'MKSLISETLINLANQEPEQHAETRQLLYEQLDLSFEKQLALYSCALGPASSGKLENSRDFTKAIDSAIRIIEMPEH' A
#
# COMPACT_ATOMS: atom_id res chain seq x y z
N MET A 1 0.80 -2.40 12.06
CA MET A 1 0.09 -1.87 10.89
C MET A 1 0.88 -0.79 10.16
N LYS A 2 1.15 0.39 10.75
CA LYS A 2 1.92 1.47 10.09
C LYS A 2 3.31 1.01 9.60
N SER A 3 4.06 0.24 10.39
CA SER A 3 5.36 -0.33 9.98
C SER A 3 5.22 -1.21 8.74
N LEU A 4 4.26 -2.15 8.76
CA LEU A 4 3.98 -3.07 7.66
C LEU A 4 3.66 -2.34 6.34
N ILE A 5 2.79 -1.33 6.39
CA ILE A 5 2.44 -0.51 5.22
C ILE A 5 3.67 0.25 4.71
N SER A 6 4.41 0.89 5.62
CA SER A 6 5.62 1.64 5.27
C SER A 6 6.66 0.76 4.59
N GLU A 7 6.95 -0.41 5.18
CA GLU A 7 7.89 -1.40 4.62
C GLU A 7 7.40 -1.90 3.26
N THR A 8 6.10 -2.16 3.10
CA THR A 8 5.54 -2.59 1.82
C THR A 8 5.72 -1.54 0.72
N LEU A 9 5.45 -0.26 1.02
CA LEU A 9 5.63 0.81 0.04
C LEU A 9 7.10 1.00 -0.34
N ILE A 10 8.01 0.86 0.62
CA ILE A 10 9.45 0.90 0.37
C ILE A 10 9.87 -0.28 -0.51
N ASN A 11 9.38 -1.48 -0.24
CA ASN A 11 9.66 -2.66 -1.05
C ASN A 11 9.16 -2.48 -2.48
N LEU A 12 7.92 -2.02 -2.67
CA LEU A 12 7.36 -1.77 -4.00
C LEU A 12 8.13 -0.73 -4.80
N ALA A 13 8.70 0.28 -4.14
CA ALA A 13 9.49 1.31 -4.80
C ALA A 13 10.90 0.85 -5.20
N ASN A 14 11.43 -0.21 -4.57
CA ASN A 14 12.80 -0.68 -4.76
C ASN A 14 12.92 -2.07 -5.42
N GLN A 15 11.82 -2.84 -5.49
CA GLN A 15 11.77 -4.17 -6.11
C GLN A 15 11.49 -4.08 -7.61
N GLU A 16 11.86 -5.14 -8.34
CA GLU A 16 11.51 -5.30 -9.74
C GLU A 16 9.99 -5.51 -9.94
N PRO A 17 9.40 -5.03 -11.05
CA PRO A 17 7.96 -5.11 -11.30
C PRO A 17 7.34 -6.51 -11.15
N GLU A 18 8.09 -7.56 -11.47
CA GLU A 18 7.68 -8.96 -11.37
C GLU A 18 7.33 -9.36 -9.93
N GLN A 19 7.98 -8.75 -8.94
CA GLN A 19 7.76 -9.04 -7.51
C GLN A 19 6.60 -8.24 -6.93
N HIS A 20 6.17 -7.16 -7.60
CA HIS A 20 5.18 -6.24 -7.03
C HIS A 20 3.82 -6.90 -6.81
N ALA A 21 3.43 -7.85 -7.68
CA ALA A 21 2.16 -8.55 -7.54
C ALA A 21 2.12 -9.39 -6.25
N GLU A 22 3.18 -10.15 -5.98
CA GLU A 22 3.34 -10.95 -4.77
C GLU A 22 3.39 -10.07 -3.52
N THR A 23 4.21 -9.01 -3.53
CA THR A 23 4.32 -8.08 -2.41
C THR A 23 2.98 -7.43 -2.05
N ARG A 24 2.15 -7.04 -3.04
CA ARG A 24 0.81 -6.51 -2.78
C ARG A 24 -0.14 -7.57 -2.23
N GLN A 25 -0.11 -8.78 -2.79
CA GLN A 25 -0.98 -9.87 -2.38
C GLN A 25 -0.72 -10.27 -0.92
N LEU A 26 0.57 -10.40 -0.53
CA LEU A 26 0.97 -10.69 0.85
C LEU A 26 0.45 -9.63 1.84
N LEU A 27 0.47 -8.35 1.46
CA LEU A 27 -0.08 -7.29 2.31
C LEU A 27 -1.59 -7.45 2.52
N TYR A 28 -2.34 -7.76 1.46
CA TYR A 28 -3.78 -7.96 1.57
C TYR A 28 -4.13 -9.15 2.46
N GLU A 29 -3.39 -10.26 2.34
CA GLU A 29 -3.57 -11.45 3.18
C GLU A 29 -3.24 -11.19 4.65
N GLN A 30 -2.15 -10.47 4.93
CA GLN A 30 -1.77 -10.15 6.31
C GLN A 30 -2.74 -9.19 7.02
N LEU A 31 -3.43 -8.36 6.24
CA LEU A 31 -4.39 -7.38 6.77
C LEU A 31 -5.84 -7.86 6.75
N ASP A 32 -6.11 -9.04 6.15
CA ASP A 32 -7.45 -9.64 6.01
C ASP A 32 -8.50 -8.63 5.51
N LEU A 33 -8.15 -7.89 4.45
CA LEU A 33 -8.98 -6.79 3.93
C LEU A 33 -10.08 -7.29 2.99
N SER A 34 -11.25 -6.68 3.07
CA SER A 34 -12.28 -6.77 2.04
C SER A 34 -11.80 -6.27 0.69
N PHE A 35 -12.49 -6.70 -0.38
CA PHE A 35 -12.17 -6.27 -1.73
C PHE A 35 -12.23 -4.73 -1.90
N GLU A 36 -13.21 -4.06 -1.30
CA GLU A 36 -13.31 -2.60 -1.37
C GLU A 36 -12.08 -1.91 -0.75
N LYS A 37 -11.61 -2.39 0.41
CA LYS A 37 -10.40 -1.86 1.06
C LYS A 37 -9.15 -2.17 0.27
N GLN A 38 -9.03 -3.36 -0.31
CA GLN A 38 -7.90 -3.70 -1.19
C GLN A 38 -7.84 -2.77 -2.40
N LEU A 39 -8.98 -2.51 -3.07
CA LEU A 39 -9.06 -1.61 -4.22
C LEU A 39 -8.71 -0.17 -3.86
N ALA A 40 -9.21 0.32 -2.72
CA ALA A 40 -8.89 1.66 -2.22
C ALA A 40 -7.40 1.78 -1.87
N LEU A 41 -6.86 0.79 -1.15
CA LEU A 41 -5.45 0.74 -0.76
C LEU A 41 -4.52 0.69 -1.97
N TYR A 42 -4.89 -0.10 -3.00
CA TYR A 42 -4.19 -0.12 -4.28
C TYR A 42 -4.14 1.27 -4.91
N SER A 43 -5.30 1.88 -5.09
CA SER A 43 -5.44 3.14 -5.83
C SER A 43 -4.70 4.30 -5.15
N CYS A 44 -4.73 4.35 -3.82
CA CYS A 44 -4.18 5.47 -3.05
C CYS A 44 -2.70 5.31 -2.68
N ALA A 45 -2.19 4.08 -2.55
CA ALA A 45 -0.83 3.86 -2.02
C ALA A 45 -0.01 2.84 -2.84
N LEU A 46 -0.52 1.62 -3.03
CA LEU A 46 0.29 0.54 -3.62
C LEU A 46 0.55 0.73 -5.12
N GLY A 47 -0.44 1.19 -5.89
CA GLY A 47 -0.30 1.50 -7.31
C GLY A 47 0.70 2.66 -7.56
N PRO A 48 0.58 3.80 -6.85
CA PRO A 48 1.59 4.85 -6.88
C PRO A 48 3.00 4.37 -6.52
N ALA A 49 3.16 3.54 -5.48
CA ALA A 49 4.46 2.97 -5.12
C ALA A 49 5.03 2.07 -6.22
N SER A 50 4.23 1.12 -6.72
CA SER A 50 4.63 0.20 -7.79
C SER A 50 4.96 0.89 -9.11
N SER A 51 4.38 2.06 -9.39
CA SER A 51 4.63 2.82 -10.62
C SER A 51 5.76 3.85 -10.48
N GLY A 52 6.45 3.89 -9.33
CA GLY A 52 7.53 4.84 -9.06
C GLY A 52 7.06 6.28 -8.86
N LYS A 53 5.77 6.52 -8.60
CA LYS A 53 5.19 7.87 -8.44
C LYS A 53 5.38 8.46 -7.03
N LEU A 54 5.93 7.70 -6.10
CA LEU A 54 6.31 8.19 -4.78
C LEU A 54 7.76 8.67 -4.83
N GLU A 55 7.96 9.93 -5.18
CA GLU A 55 9.30 10.45 -5.50
C GLU A 55 10.08 10.94 -4.27
N ASN A 56 9.39 11.24 -3.17
CA ASN A 56 10.00 11.85 -1.99
C ASN A 56 9.29 11.44 -0.68
N SER A 57 9.93 11.77 0.45
CA SER A 57 9.45 11.42 1.79
C SER A 57 8.05 11.95 2.11
N ARG A 58 7.65 13.10 1.53
CA ARG A 58 6.31 13.66 1.72
C ARG A 58 5.26 12.82 1.01
N ASP A 59 5.54 12.34 -0.20
CA ASP A 59 4.61 11.48 -0.95
C ASP A 59 4.44 10.12 -0.26
N PHE A 60 5.53 9.54 0.25
CA PHE A 60 5.46 8.35 1.10
C PHE A 60 4.62 8.58 2.35
N THR A 61 4.85 9.68 3.07
CA THR A 61 4.08 9.99 4.30
C THR A 61 2.59 10.10 4.00
N LYS A 62 2.22 10.81 2.92
CA LYS A 62 0.81 10.93 2.48
C LYS A 62 0.19 9.58 2.10
N ALA A 63 0.93 8.74 1.40
CA ALA A 63 0.47 7.41 1.00
C ALA A 63 0.24 6.51 2.24
N ILE A 64 1.16 6.54 3.21
CA ILE A 64 1.03 5.80 4.48
C ILE A 64 -0.18 6.28 5.27
N ASP A 65 -0.34 7.59 5.44
CA ASP A 65 -1.46 8.14 6.22
C ASP A 65 -2.82 7.84 5.55
N SER A 66 -2.88 7.88 4.22
CA SER A 66 -4.08 7.50 3.45
C SER A 66 -4.40 6.02 3.60
N ALA A 67 -3.39 5.15 3.50
CA ALA A 67 -3.54 3.71 3.67
C ALA A 67 -4.08 3.34 5.06
N ILE A 68 -3.54 3.94 6.13
CA ILE A 68 -4.01 3.72 7.51
C ILE A 68 -5.49 4.09 7.61
N ARG A 69 -5.87 5.26 7.06
CA ARG A 69 -7.25 5.73 7.11
C ARG A 69 -8.25 4.79 6.42
N ILE A 70 -7.85 4.19 5.29
CA ILE A 70 -8.66 3.20 4.55
C ILE A 70 -8.83 1.92 5.38
N ILE A 71 -7.76 1.43 5.99
CA ILE A 71 -7.77 0.17 6.74
C ILE A 71 -8.62 0.31 8.01
N GLU A 72 -8.47 1.43 8.73
CA GLU A 72 -9.17 1.72 9.98
C GLU A 72 -10.63 2.14 9.77
N MET A 73 -11.02 2.52 8.54
CA MET A 73 -12.41 2.86 8.25
C MET A 73 -13.32 1.63 8.46
N PRO A 74 -14.42 1.75 9.22
CA PRO A 74 -15.41 0.68 9.35
C PRO A 74 -16.00 0.34 7.98
N GLU A 75 -16.24 -0.94 7.74
CA GLU A 75 -17.03 -1.39 6.60
C GLU A 75 -18.51 -1.12 6.90
N HIS A 76 -19.24 -0.59 5.92
CA HIS A 76 -20.67 -0.24 6.05
C HIS A 76 -21.57 -1.43 5.74
#